data_AF-A0A1C7FHE2-F1
#
_entry.id   AF-A0A1C7FHE2-F1
#
_cell.length_a   1.000
_cell.length_b   1.000
_cell.length_c   1.000
_cell.angle_alpha   90.00
_cell.angle_beta   90.00
_cell.angle_gamma   90.00
#
_symmetry.space_group_name_H-M   'P 1'
#
loop_
_entity.id
_entity.type
_entity.pdbx_description
1 polymer ?
#
loop_
_entity_poly.entity_id
_entity_poly.type
_entity_poly.pdbx_seq_one_letter_code
_entity_poly.pdbx_strand_id
1 'polypeptide(L)'
;MVQITGSLAIKTITGRYGDFNVATLDCELGKFAIRDAMLDEYNEGSYQGTFGVKRIFSGSYQTEHRVVIETRAELSGIWLNDYQEGKVPEESLESDPLAEERQAQAIQRSERQPPAQSVDDVSALFGELWPLGAQIGDVVKLNPEVGREVMGRQLAYLKRLIEGERVWRFEPKAQHWTRIRLDEEAC
;
A
#
# COMPACT_ATOMS: atom_id res chain seq x y z
N MET A 1 -12.10 -5.61 19.07
CA MET A 1 -10.78 -5.31 18.51
C MET A 1 -9.75 -5.93 19.42
N VAL A 2 -8.84 -6.74 18.88
CA VAL A 2 -7.77 -7.39 19.66
C VAL A 2 -6.43 -6.83 19.16
N GLN A 3 -5.56 -6.42 20.07
CA GLN A 3 -4.22 -5.95 19.73
C GLN A 3 -3.25 -7.14 19.77
N ILE A 4 -2.51 -7.34 18.69
CA ILE A 4 -1.57 -8.45 18.55
C ILE A 4 -0.22 -7.87 18.12
N THR A 5 0.83 -8.24 18.84
CA THR A 5 2.21 -7.93 18.45
C THR A 5 2.70 -8.92 17.41
N GLY A 6 3.40 -8.43 16.40
CA GLY A 6 3.91 -9.29 15.34
C GLY A 6 4.78 -8.55 14.33
N SER A 7 4.98 -9.22 13.19
CA SER A 7 5.70 -8.71 12.03
C SER A 7 4.78 -8.74 10.82
N LEU A 8 4.61 -7.59 10.19
CA LEU A 8 3.79 -7.40 9.00
C LEU A 8 4.71 -7.27 7.78
N ALA A 9 4.74 -8.30 6.94
CA ALA A 9 5.49 -8.29 5.69
C ALA A 9 4.59 -7.78 4.56
N ILE A 10 4.85 -6.57 4.06
CA ILE A 10 4.07 -5.94 2.98
C ILE A 10 4.76 -6.22 1.64
N LYS A 11 3.98 -6.70 0.67
CA LYS A 11 4.39 -6.99 -0.70
C LYS A 11 3.46 -6.31 -1.69
N THR A 12 4.03 -5.63 -2.66
CA THR A 12 3.30 -5.05 -3.79
C THR A 12 2.97 -6.13 -4.81
N ILE A 13 1.70 -6.27 -5.20
CA ILE A 13 1.22 -7.22 -6.20
C ILE A 13 0.54 -6.46 -7.33
N THR A 14 1.03 -6.61 -8.55
CA THR A 14 0.40 -6.04 -9.74
C THR A 14 -0.85 -6.86 -10.14
N GLY A 15 -2.00 -6.20 -10.18
CA GLY A 15 -3.27 -6.77 -10.62
C GLY A 15 -3.76 -6.23 -11.96
N ARG A 16 -4.93 -6.73 -12.41
CA ARG A 16 -5.61 -6.26 -13.62
C ARG A 16 -6.00 -4.77 -13.56
N TYR A 17 -6.21 -4.25 -12.36
CA TYR A 17 -6.67 -2.88 -12.10
C TYR A 17 -5.59 -1.96 -11.53
N GLY A 18 -4.32 -2.39 -11.54
CA GLY A 18 -3.20 -1.65 -10.97
C GLY A 18 -2.47 -2.42 -9.88
N ASP A 19 -1.40 -1.82 -9.39
CA ASP A 19 -0.59 -2.32 -8.29
C ASP A 19 -1.37 -2.21 -6.99
N PHE A 20 -1.26 -3.24 -6.16
CA PHE A 20 -1.87 -3.23 -4.85
C PHE A 20 -1.02 -3.93 -3.81
N ASN A 21 -1.02 -3.38 -2.61
CA ASN A 21 -0.27 -4.01 -1.52
C ASN A 21 -1.08 -5.10 -0.83
N VAL A 22 -0.41 -6.22 -0.55
CA VAL A 22 -0.88 -7.27 0.34
C VAL A 22 0.12 -7.42 1.47
N ALA A 23 -0.35 -7.80 2.64
CA ALA A 23 0.52 -8.04 3.77
C ALA A 23 0.28 -9.40 4.40
N THR A 24 1.34 -9.98 4.93
CA THR A 24 1.26 -11.17 5.78
C THR A 24 1.65 -10.77 7.18
N LEU A 25 0.71 -10.88 8.12
CA LEU A 25 0.97 -10.69 9.54
C LEU A 25 1.38 -12.03 10.15
N ASP A 26 2.62 -12.09 10.63
CA ASP A 26 3.14 -13.18 11.45
C ASP A 26 3.06 -12.77 12.93
N CYS A 27 2.39 -13.59 13.73
CA CYS A 27 2.23 -13.36 15.16
C CYS A 27 2.09 -14.70 15.91
N GLU A 28 2.03 -14.64 17.23
CA GLU A 28 1.89 -15.82 18.09
C GLU A 28 0.62 -16.64 17.82
N LEU A 29 -0.42 -15.99 17.26
CA LEU A 29 -1.68 -16.64 16.88
C LEU A 29 -1.62 -17.31 15.51
N GLY A 30 -0.53 -17.15 14.77
CA GLY A 30 -0.30 -17.70 13.44
C GLY A 30 -0.11 -16.63 12.36
N LYS A 31 -0.24 -17.07 11.10
CA LYS A 31 -0.03 -16.25 9.91
C LYS A 31 -1.36 -15.84 9.30
N PHE A 32 -1.56 -14.55 9.09
CA PHE A 32 -2.79 -13.99 8.53
C PHE A 32 -2.51 -13.16 7.29
N ALA A 33 -3.25 -13.42 6.21
CA ALA A 33 -3.19 -12.60 5.01
C ALA A 33 -4.09 -11.37 5.16
N ILE A 34 -3.53 -10.18 4.96
CA ILE A 34 -4.22 -8.91 5.07
C ILE A 34 -4.25 -8.28 3.69
N ARG A 35 -5.45 -7.96 3.23
CA ARG A 35 -5.71 -7.31 1.94
C ARG A 35 -6.57 -6.08 2.22
N ASP A 36 -5.93 -5.04 2.73
CA ASP A 36 -6.59 -3.81 3.13
C ASP A 36 -6.10 -2.63 2.27
N ALA A 37 -6.95 -1.65 2.04
CA ALA A 37 -6.61 -0.47 1.25
C ALA A 37 -5.56 0.40 1.96
N MET A 38 -5.57 0.43 3.30
CA MET A 38 -4.55 1.15 4.08
C MET A 38 -3.12 0.67 3.82
N LEU A 39 -2.95 -0.61 3.42
CA LEU A 39 -1.63 -1.16 3.10
C LEU A 39 -1.03 -0.53 1.85
N ASP A 40 -1.86 0.02 0.97
CA ASP A 40 -1.42 0.59 -0.30
C ASP A 40 -0.59 1.87 -0.12
N GLU A 41 -0.73 2.52 1.05
CA GLU A 41 0.09 3.67 1.44
C GLU A 41 1.53 3.27 1.82
N TYR A 42 1.70 2.08 2.38
CA TYR A 42 3.01 1.60 2.82
C TYR A 42 3.87 1.15 1.63
N ASN A 43 5.19 1.26 1.77
CA ASN A 43 6.10 0.67 0.80
C ASN A 43 6.28 -0.83 1.06
N GLU A 44 6.75 -1.58 0.07
CA GLU A 44 7.16 -2.97 0.31
C GLU A 44 8.28 -3.03 1.36
N GLY A 45 8.16 -3.96 2.30
CA GLY A 45 9.02 -3.97 3.47
C GLY A 45 8.50 -4.83 4.61
N SER A 46 9.32 -4.92 5.66
CA SER A 46 8.96 -5.58 6.90
C SER A 46 8.67 -4.53 7.98
N TYR A 47 7.52 -4.68 8.63
CA TYR A 47 7.00 -3.72 9.60
C TYR A 47 6.73 -4.43 10.92
N GLN A 48 7.46 -4.09 11.98
CA GLN A 48 7.30 -4.71 13.29
C GLN A 48 6.53 -3.80 14.23
N GLY A 49 5.52 -4.34 14.91
CA GLY A 49 4.68 -3.52 15.76
C GLY A 49 3.51 -4.25 16.41
N THR A 50 2.57 -3.45 16.89
CA THR A 50 1.29 -3.90 17.41
C THR A 50 0.20 -3.60 16.38
N PHE A 51 -0.59 -4.61 16.04
CA PHE A 51 -1.64 -4.55 15.04
C PHE A 51 -2.98 -4.78 15.71
N GLY A 52 -3.91 -3.86 15.53
CA GLY A 52 -5.26 -4.03 16.03
C GLY A 52 -6.08 -4.82 15.02
N VAL A 53 -6.35 -6.09 15.29
CA VAL A 53 -7.19 -6.93 14.43
C VAL A 53 -8.67 -6.67 14.75
N LYS A 54 -9.40 -6.30 13.70
CA LYS A 54 -10.86 -6.09 13.71
C LYS A 54 -11.58 -7.43 13.74
N ARG A 55 -11.23 -8.30 12.79
CA ARG A 55 -11.76 -9.66 12.64
C ARG A 55 -10.80 -10.56 11.89
N ILE A 56 -10.89 -11.86 12.16
CA ILE A 56 -10.23 -12.92 11.42
C ILE A 56 -11.33 -13.72 10.71
N PHE A 57 -11.15 -14.01 9.43
CA PHE A 57 -12.13 -14.71 8.61
C PHE A 57 -11.43 -15.54 7.53
N SER A 58 -12.07 -16.61 7.08
CA SER A 58 -11.59 -17.35 5.91
C SER A 58 -11.96 -16.58 4.64
N GLY A 59 -10.96 -16.12 3.90
CA GLY A 59 -11.15 -15.61 2.55
C GLY A 59 -10.97 -16.74 1.56
N SER A 60 -11.83 -16.83 0.55
CA SER A 60 -11.61 -17.73 -0.58
C SER A 60 -11.50 -16.95 -1.88
N TYR A 61 -10.69 -17.47 -2.80
CA TYR A 61 -10.74 -17.03 -4.19
C TYR A 61 -10.68 -18.23 -5.10
N GLN A 62 -11.39 -18.13 -6.21
CA GLN A 62 -11.42 -19.15 -7.24
C GLN A 62 -10.47 -18.73 -8.34
N THR A 63 -9.59 -19.64 -8.71
CA THR A 63 -8.86 -19.60 -9.99
C THR A 63 -9.41 -20.70 -10.87
N GLU A 64 -9.08 -20.67 -12.16
CA GLU A 64 -9.78 -21.43 -13.22
C GLU A 64 -10.13 -22.88 -12.82
N HIS A 65 -9.20 -23.61 -12.17
CA HIS A 65 -9.43 -24.99 -11.72
C HIS A 65 -9.27 -25.24 -10.20
N ARG A 66 -9.13 -24.20 -9.35
CA ARG A 66 -8.91 -24.40 -7.90
C ARG A 66 -9.58 -23.35 -7.03
N VAL A 67 -10.10 -23.77 -5.88
CA VAL A 67 -10.57 -22.90 -4.80
C VAL A 67 -9.48 -22.83 -3.74
N VAL A 68 -8.92 -21.64 -3.53
CA VAL A 68 -7.94 -21.40 -2.47
C VAL A 68 -8.66 -20.75 -1.30
N ILE A 69 -8.52 -21.33 -0.11
CA ILE A 69 -9.02 -20.77 1.15
C ILE A 69 -7.81 -20.35 1.96
N GLU A 70 -7.77 -19.08 2.37
CA GLU A 70 -6.70 -18.50 3.16
C GLU A 70 -7.28 -17.83 4.42
N THR A 71 -6.54 -17.92 5.53
CA THR A 71 -6.93 -17.22 6.76
C THR A 71 -6.59 -15.75 6.62
N ARG A 72 -7.62 -14.90 6.56
CA ARG A 72 -7.48 -13.45 6.43
C ARG A 72 -7.77 -12.72 7.72
N ALA A 73 -7.14 -11.56 7.87
CA ALA A 73 -7.43 -10.63 8.95
C ALA A 73 -7.71 -9.23 8.38
N GLU A 74 -8.65 -8.54 9.00
CA GLU A 74 -8.86 -7.10 8.80
C GLU A 74 -8.22 -6.34 9.95
N LEU A 75 -7.44 -5.33 9.62
CA LEU A 75 -6.83 -4.43 10.60
C LEU A 75 -7.75 -3.24 10.86
N SER A 76 -7.86 -2.86 12.11
CA SER A 76 -8.45 -1.60 12.57
C SER A 76 -7.39 -0.53 12.86
N GLY A 77 -6.12 -0.92 13.02
CA GLY A 77 -5.03 0.03 13.27
C GLY A 77 -3.66 -0.65 13.26
N ILE A 78 -2.64 0.14 12.93
CA ILE A 78 -1.23 -0.28 12.87
C ILE A 78 -0.42 0.66 13.77
N TRP A 79 0.29 0.10 14.75
CA TRP A 79 1.21 0.82 15.63
C TRP A 79 2.61 0.24 15.46
N LEU A 80 3.44 0.92 14.66
CA LEU A 80 4.78 0.44 14.34
C LEU A 80 5.79 0.81 15.42
N ASN A 81 6.60 -0.18 15.82
CA ASN A 81 7.78 0.03 16.66
C ASN A 81 9.01 0.26 15.77
N ASP A 82 9.26 -0.68 14.86
CA ASP A 82 10.37 -0.67 13.92
C ASP A 82 9.89 -1.02 12.50
N TYR A 83 10.59 -0.55 11.48
CA TYR A 83 10.28 -0.88 10.10
C TYR A 83 11.55 -0.87 9.24
N GLN A 84 11.57 -1.76 8.25
CA GLN A 84 12.60 -1.85 7.23
C GLN A 84 11.92 -1.76 5.87
N GLU A 85 12.03 -0.60 5.23
CA GLU A 85 11.58 -0.37 3.85
C GLU A 85 12.64 -0.89 2.89
N GLY A 86 12.22 -1.66 1.90
CA GLY A 86 13.12 -2.34 0.98
C GLY A 86 12.67 -3.76 0.71
N LYS A 87 13.23 -4.37 -0.33
CA LYS A 87 12.86 -5.72 -0.75
C LYS A 87 13.11 -6.68 0.42
N VAL A 88 12.04 -7.20 1.01
CA VAL A 88 12.15 -8.22 2.06
C VAL A 88 12.90 -9.41 1.46
N PRO A 89 14.01 -9.86 2.09
CA PRO A 89 14.69 -11.07 1.62
C PRO A 89 13.67 -12.19 1.60
N GLU A 90 13.57 -12.85 0.45
CA GLU A 90 12.65 -13.95 0.22
C GLU A 90 13.10 -15.12 1.11
N GLU A 91 12.64 -15.14 2.36
CA GLU A 91 12.80 -16.32 3.20
C GLU A 91 12.20 -17.49 2.43
N SER A 92 13.05 -18.47 2.16
CA SER A 92 12.83 -19.65 1.32
C SER A 92 11.72 -20.54 1.88
N LEU A 93 10.49 -20.05 1.84
CA LEU A 93 9.28 -20.82 2.02
C LEU A 93 8.94 -21.36 0.64
N GLU A 94 9.40 -22.59 0.39
CA GLU A 94 9.00 -23.49 -0.71
C GLU A 94 8.48 -22.77 -1.96
N SER A 95 9.37 -22.57 -2.94
CA SER A 95 9.08 -21.96 -4.23
C SER A 95 7.74 -22.46 -4.80
N ASP A 96 6.72 -21.61 -4.71
CA ASP A 96 5.45 -21.84 -5.42
C ASP A 96 5.76 -21.67 -6.92
N PRO A 97 5.65 -22.72 -7.75
CA PRO A 97 6.03 -22.66 -9.17
C PRO A 97 5.22 -21.64 -9.99
N LEU A 98 4.19 -21.00 -9.40
CA LEU A 98 3.42 -19.92 -10.01
C LEU A 98 4.00 -18.51 -9.75
N ALA A 99 4.93 -18.36 -8.79
CA ALA A 99 5.57 -17.08 -8.51
C ALA A 99 6.58 -16.69 -9.61
N GLU A 100 7.22 -17.69 -10.23
CA GLU A 100 8.28 -17.49 -11.23
C GLU A 100 7.75 -16.91 -12.55
N GLU A 101 6.57 -17.35 -13.02
CA GLU A 101 5.91 -16.76 -14.20
C GLU A 101 5.43 -15.31 -13.95
N ARG A 102 5.13 -14.95 -12.70
CA ARG A 102 4.72 -13.57 -12.34
C ARG A 102 5.90 -12.62 -12.20
N GLN A 103 7.06 -13.09 -11.74
CA GLN A 103 8.26 -12.26 -11.58
C GLN A 103 8.87 -11.86 -12.94
N ALA A 104 8.79 -12.71 -13.96
CA ALA A 104 9.33 -12.42 -15.29
C ALA A 104 8.62 -11.24 -16.00
N GLN A 105 7.37 -10.95 -15.68
CA GLN A 105 6.63 -9.79 -16.21
C GLN A 105 6.86 -8.48 -15.43
N ALA A 106 7.36 -8.57 -14.19
CA ALA A 106 7.54 -7.42 -13.29
C ALA A 106 8.76 -6.55 -13.65
N ILE A 107 9.82 -7.15 -14.22
CA ILE A 107 11.08 -6.45 -14.51
C ILE A 107 10.94 -5.48 -15.71
N GLN A 108 9.93 -5.66 -16.56
CA GLN A 108 9.74 -4.83 -17.77
C GLN A 108 8.77 -3.64 -17.59
N ARG A 109 8.13 -3.44 -16.42
CA ARG A 109 7.08 -2.41 -16.25
C ARG A 109 7.35 -1.31 -15.23
N SER A 110 8.54 -1.29 -14.62
CA SER A 110 8.96 -0.22 -13.69
C SER A 110 9.06 1.18 -14.33
N GLU A 111 8.78 1.32 -15.63
CA GLU A 111 8.77 2.59 -16.38
C GLU A 111 7.37 3.10 -16.77
N ARG A 112 6.28 2.55 -16.22
CA ARG A 112 4.95 3.14 -16.45
C ARG A 112 4.68 4.30 -15.49
N GLN A 113 5.19 5.45 -15.89
CA GLN A 113 4.72 6.75 -15.44
C GLN A 113 3.18 6.80 -15.58
N PRO A 114 2.42 7.14 -14.53
CA PRO A 114 0.98 7.28 -14.64
C PRO A 114 0.67 8.42 -15.64
N PRO A 115 -0.41 8.31 -16.43
CA PRO A 115 -0.81 9.36 -17.35
C PRO A 115 -1.06 10.65 -16.57
N ALA A 116 -0.67 11.79 -17.15
CA ALA A 116 -0.92 13.11 -16.58
C ALA A 116 -2.44 13.31 -16.38
N GLN A 117 -2.89 13.18 -15.13
CA GLN A 117 -4.27 13.50 -14.75
C GLN A 117 -4.42 15.02 -14.73
N SER A 118 -5.46 15.53 -15.40
CA SER A 118 -5.78 16.95 -15.44
C SER A 118 -6.08 17.50 -14.04
N VAL A 119 -5.76 18.77 -13.79
CA VAL A 119 -5.96 19.46 -12.50
C VAL A 119 -7.41 19.45 -11.99
N ASP A 120 -8.37 19.39 -12.90
CA ASP A 120 -9.81 19.33 -12.60
C ASP A 120 -10.20 17.97 -11.96
N ASP A 121 -9.72 16.87 -12.54
CA ASP A 121 -9.93 15.49 -12.03
C ASP A 121 -9.35 15.28 -10.62
N VAL A 122 -8.21 15.89 -10.31
CA VAL A 122 -7.57 15.73 -8.99
C VAL A 122 -8.25 16.54 -7.90
N SER A 123 -8.80 17.72 -8.22
CA SER A 123 -9.63 18.48 -7.28
C SER A 123 -10.89 17.69 -6.87
N ALA A 124 -11.54 17.01 -7.81
CA ALA A 124 -12.68 16.14 -7.54
C ALA A 124 -12.29 14.87 -6.76
N LEU A 125 -11.10 14.33 -7.02
CA LEU A 125 -10.58 13.14 -6.34
C LEU A 125 -10.23 13.36 -4.87
N PHE A 126 -9.75 14.56 -4.53
CA PHE A 126 -9.37 14.92 -3.16
C PHE A 126 -10.45 15.71 -2.41
N GLY A 127 -11.39 16.34 -3.12
CA GLY A 127 -12.56 17.01 -2.53
C GLY A 127 -12.16 18.05 -1.49
N GLU A 128 -12.56 17.85 -0.24
CA GLU A 128 -12.25 18.74 0.88
C GLU A 128 -10.78 18.73 1.33
N LEU A 129 -10.00 17.72 0.91
CA LEU A 129 -8.54 17.68 1.13
C LEU A 129 -7.78 18.56 0.12
N TRP A 130 -8.49 19.16 -0.84
CA TRP A 130 -7.93 20.08 -1.82
C TRP A 130 -8.04 21.53 -1.35
N PRO A 131 -6.98 22.37 -1.49
CA PRO A 131 -5.69 22.07 -2.09
C PRO A 131 -4.78 21.25 -1.17
N LEU A 132 -4.07 20.29 -1.76
CA LEU A 132 -3.07 19.49 -1.05
C LEU A 132 -1.87 20.40 -0.71
N GLY A 133 -1.89 20.93 0.51
CA GLY A 133 -0.77 21.59 1.18
C GLY A 133 0.05 22.56 0.36
N ALA A 134 -0.18 23.86 0.52
CA ALA A 134 0.48 24.92 -0.27
C ALA A 134 1.99 25.16 0.08
N GLN A 135 2.57 24.39 1.01
CA GLN A 135 3.91 24.60 1.53
C GLN A 135 4.67 23.26 1.65
N ILE A 136 6.00 23.29 1.60
CA ILE A 136 6.83 22.13 1.98
C ILE A 136 6.57 21.83 3.45
N GLY A 137 6.33 20.56 3.79
CA GLY A 137 6.02 20.10 5.14
C GLY A 137 4.53 19.96 5.45
N ASP A 138 3.65 20.27 4.50
CA ASP A 138 2.21 20.04 4.68
C ASP A 138 1.88 18.54 4.72
N VAL A 139 0.91 18.17 5.55
CA VAL A 139 0.56 16.78 5.86
C VAL A 139 -0.81 16.44 5.31
N VAL A 140 -0.88 15.41 4.47
CA VAL A 140 -2.13 14.88 3.92
C VAL A 140 -2.38 13.52 4.53
N LYS A 141 -3.56 13.36 5.14
CA LYS A 141 -4.04 12.08 5.65
C LYS A 141 -5.14 11.58 4.73
N LEU A 142 -4.88 10.45 4.06
CA LEU A 142 -5.91 9.79 3.25
C LEU A 142 -6.95 9.15 4.17
N ASN A 143 -8.20 9.14 3.72
CA ASN A 143 -9.25 8.42 4.41
C ASN A 143 -9.40 7.02 3.80
N PRO A 144 -9.04 5.93 4.50
CA PRO A 144 -9.13 4.56 3.96
C PRO A 144 -10.56 4.10 3.68
N GLU A 145 -11.59 4.80 4.19
CA GLU A 145 -13.00 4.48 3.97
C GLU A 145 -13.51 4.84 2.57
N VAL A 146 -12.76 5.63 1.78
CA VAL A 146 -13.15 6.04 0.41
C VAL A 146 -13.13 4.90 -0.61
N GLY A 147 -12.66 3.72 -0.20
CA GLY A 147 -12.59 2.53 -1.02
C GLY A 147 -11.33 2.47 -1.90
N ARG A 148 -10.94 1.24 -2.24
CA ARG A 148 -9.64 0.93 -2.86
C ARG A 148 -9.41 1.62 -4.21
N GLU A 149 -10.46 1.85 -5.00
CA GLU A 149 -10.32 2.46 -6.33
C GLU A 149 -9.95 3.95 -6.23
N VAL A 150 -10.66 4.70 -5.38
CA VAL A 150 -10.38 6.12 -5.12
C VAL A 150 -9.02 6.27 -4.46
N MET A 151 -8.74 5.44 -3.45
CA MET A 151 -7.48 5.44 -2.74
C MET A 151 -6.30 5.12 -3.66
N GLY A 152 -6.45 4.14 -4.56
CA GLY A 152 -5.43 3.83 -5.57
C GLY A 152 -5.13 4.99 -6.51
N ARG A 153 -6.15 5.77 -6.92
CA ARG A 153 -5.95 7.00 -7.71
C ARG A 153 -5.25 8.09 -6.91
N GLN A 154 -5.64 8.29 -5.65
CA GLN A 154 -5.00 9.26 -4.75
C GLN A 154 -3.53 8.91 -4.51
N LEU A 155 -3.24 7.62 -4.33
CA LEU A 155 -1.89 7.09 -4.18
C LEU A 155 -1.08 7.22 -5.47
N ALA A 156 -1.67 6.94 -6.63
CA ALA A 156 -1.00 7.16 -7.92
C ALA A 156 -0.61 8.64 -8.10
N TYR A 157 -1.44 9.56 -7.63
CA TYR A 157 -1.12 10.98 -7.64
C TYR A 157 0.00 11.33 -6.65
N LEU A 158 -0.05 10.85 -5.40
CA LEU A 158 0.98 11.16 -4.39
C LEU A 158 2.33 10.51 -4.70
N LYS A 159 2.32 9.28 -5.25
CA LYS A 159 3.52 8.55 -5.69
C LYS A 159 4.05 9.04 -7.05
N ARG A 160 3.39 10.02 -7.69
CA ARG A 160 3.84 10.54 -8.99
C ARG A 160 5.24 11.16 -8.86
N LEU A 161 6.06 10.89 -9.86
CA LEU A 161 7.36 11.53 -10.02
C LEU A 161 7.14 12.81 -10.83
N ILE A 162 7.58 13.93 -10.28
CA ILE A 162 7.64 15.21 -10.99
C ILE A 162 9.12 15.45 -11.26
N GLU A 163 9.49 15.63 -12.54
CA GLU A 163 10.90 15.75 -12.98
C GLU A 163 11.82 14.58 -12.53
N GLY A 164 11.26 13.38 -12.39
CA GLY A 164 12.00 12.19 -11.98
C GLY A 164 12.24 12.07 -10.46
N GLU A 165 11.73 13.01 -9.66
CA GLU A 165 11.85 13.01 -8.21
C GLU A 165 10.47 12.90 -7.52
N ARG A 166 10.42 12.32 -6.32
CA ARG A 166 9.17 12.18 -5.54
C ARG A 166 8.85 13.49 -4.82
N VAL A 167 7.61 13.96 -4.93
CA VAL A 167 7.14 15.21 -4.29
C VAL A 167 6.53 14.95 -2.91
N TRP A 168 5.97 13.77 -2.70
CA TRP A 168 5.38 13.34 -1.44
C TRP A 168 6.11 12.14 -0.87
N ARG A 169 6.29 12.14 0.45
CA ARG A 169 6.85 11.02 1.22
C ARG A 169 5.81 10.55 2.21
N PHE A 170 5.50 9.26 2.19
CA PHE A 170 4.69 8.64 3.23
C PHE A 170 5.53 8.37 4.46
N GLU A 171 5.03 8.77 5.63
CA GLU A 171 5.64 8.45 6.92
C GLU A 171 4.87 7.30 7.59
N PRO A 172 5.41 6.06 7.58
CA PRO A 172 4.65 4.87 7.99
C PRO A 172 4.28 4.88 9.49
N LYS A 173 5.12 5.52 10.32
CA LYS A 173 4.86 5.67 11.77
C LYS A 173 3.70 6.62 12.07
N ALA A 174 3.54 7.65 11.26
CA ALA A 174 2.58 8.71 11.50
C ALA A 174 1.34 8.62 10.58
N GLN A 175 1.38 7.73 9.58
CA GLN A 175 0.30 7.45 8.63
C GLN A 175 -0.18 8.72 7.92
N HIS A 176 0.77 9.59 7.56
CA HIS A 176 0.51 10.77 6.76
C HIS A 176 1.53 10.91 5.64
N TRP A 177 1.09 11.57 4.58
CA TRP A 177 1.91 11.97 3.47
C TRP A 177 2.44 13.37 3.74
N THR A 178 3.75 13.51 3.80
CA THR A 178 4.40 14.80 4.01
C THR A 178 4.92 15.31 2.67
N ARG A 179 4.59 16.56 2.34
CA ARG A 179 5.09 17.21 1.13
C ARG A 179 6.57 17.55 1.30
N ILE A 180 7.45 16.98 0.47
CA ILE A 180 8.89 17.21 0.55
C ILE A 180 9.42 18.23 -0.46
N ARG A 181 8.63 18.58 -1.49
CA ARG A 181 8.96 19.67 -2.43
C ARG A 181 7.75 20.50 -2.83
N LEU A 182 8.01 21.78 -3.11
CA LEU A 182 7.09 22.67 -3.81
C LEU A 182 7.22 22.42 -5.31
N ASP A 183 6.06 22.40 -5.96
CA ASP A 183 5.94 22.35 -7.40
C ASP A 183 5.99 23.81 -7.84
N GLU A 184 6.96 24.18 -8.68
CA GLU A 184 7.08 25.55 -9.19
C GLU A 184 6.10 25.81 -10.37
N GLU A 185 5.16 24.90 -10.64
CA GLU A 185 4.11 25.02 -11.66
C GLU A 185 2.71 25.29 -11.05
N ALA A 186 2.65 26.28 -10.17
CA ALA A 186 1.39 26.97 -9.84
C ALA A 186 1.58 28.48 -9.91
N CYS A 187 1.83 28.99 -11.12
CA CYS A 187 1.61 30.39 -11.49
C CYS A 187 0.80 30.44 -12.79
#